data_AF-A0A0K0FXJ6-F1
#
_entry.id   AF-A0A0K0FXJ6-F1
#
_cell.length_a   1.000
_cell.length_b   1.000
_cell.length_c   1.000
_cell.angle_alpha   90.00
_cell.angle_beta   90.00
_cell.angle_gamma   90.00
#
_symmetry.space_group_name_H-M   'P 1'
#
loop_
_entity.id
_entity.type
_entity.pdbx_description
1 polymer ?
#
loop_
_entity_poly.entity_id
_entity_poly.type
_entity_poly.pdbx_seq_one_letter_code
_entity_poly.pdbx_strand_id
1 'polypeptide(L)'
;MGKIEKYNDGNGDVVECVDRGITSFYELNINLSMDNITRLTLSHNKLTSIPPEICELTSLVELNLWNNQIKELPYQLSSLPNLRLLNVGMNKLDKLPKGFGSFPSIEILDLTYNNLSGTSLPGNFFFMKTLRALYLGDNDFETFPADICELSNLQVLCLRENDLVELPPQIAQLRKLKELHIQGNRLQVIPPEIGALDLLGEKRVLRVESNPWIESIRNALIHGGNKGFMSYINSENYRQFYSTQLSTLGGFPPKQNKDKKISRVGAIKAC
;
A
#
# COMPACT_ATOMS: atom_id res chain seq x y z
N MET A 1 2.73 -12.30 31.43
CA MET A 1 3.27 -11.71 30.19
C MET A 1 4.49 -12.52 29.79
N GLY A 2 4.53 -13.03 28.55
CA GLY A 2 5.71 -13.73 28.03
C GLY A 2 6.91 -12.78 27.95
N LYS A 3 8.12 -13.32 28.02
CA LYS A 3 9.36 -12.55 27.96
C LYS A 3 9.42 -11.80 26.62
N ILE A 4 9.70 -10.50 26.65
CA ILE A 4 10.06 -9.73 25.45
C ILE A 4 11.30 -10.36 24.84
N GLU A 5 11.25 -10.70 23.56
CA GLU A 5 12.40 -11.26 22.86
C GLU A 5 13.23 -10.10 22.33
N LYS A 6 14.31 -9.81 23.06
CA LYS A 6 15.32 -8.84 22.66
C LYS A 6 16.65 -9.57 22.46
N TYR A 7 17.23 -9.40 21.28
CA TYR A 7 18.52 -9.96 20.92
C TYR A 7 19.27 -9.00 20.00
N ASN A 8 20.57 -9.20 19.83
CA ASN A 8 21.39 -8.43 18.90
C ASN A 8 21.75 -9.29 17.69
N ASP A 9 21.57 -8.76 16.48
CA ASP A 9 21.79 -9.49 15.22
C ASP A 9 23.11 -9.15 14.52
N GLY A 10 23.99 -8.40 15.18
CA GLY A 10 25.24 -7.89 14.62
C GLY A 10 25.11 -6.53 13.93
N ASN A 11 23.89 -6.10 13.56
CA ASN A 11 23.61 -4.76 13.03
C ASN A 11 22.98 -3.84 14.09
N GLY A 12 22.32 -4.42 15.08
CA GLY A 12 21.79 -3.70 16.23
C GLY A 12 20.85 -4.57 17.05
N ASP A 13 20.09 -3.91 17.94
CA ASP A 13 19.11 -4.59 18.77
C ASP A 13 17.82 -4.83 17.99
N VAL A 14 17.33 -6.06 18.09
CA VAL A 14 16.07 -6.53 17.53
C VAL A 14 15.12 -6.81 18.67
N VAL A 15 13.92 -6.24 18.60
CA VAL A 15 12.85 -6.44 19.57
C VAL A 15 11.64 -7.05 18.88
N GLU A 16 11.24 -8.22 19.34
CA GLU A 16 10.09 -8.95 18.82
C GLU A 16 9.05 -9.19 19.93
N CYS A 17 7.88 -8.58 19.74
CA CYS A 17 6.72 -8.72 20.61
C CYS A 17 5.49 -9.05 19.77
N VAL A 18 5.44 -10.28 19.25
CA VAL A 18 4.32 -10.77 18.44
C VAL A 18 3.27 -11.44 19.31
N ASP A 19 1.99 -11.14 19.08
CA ASP A 19 0.85 -11.81 19.73
C ASP A 19 0.96 -11.87 21.26
N ARG A 20 1.28 -10.72 21.87
CA ARG A 20 1.44 -10.58 23.33
C ARG A 20 0.23 -9.93 23.98
N GLY A 21 -0.77 -9.53 23.19
CA GLY A 21 -1.96 -8.81 23.67
C GLY A 21 -1.67 -7.40 24.16
N ILE A 22 -0.54 -6.81 23.77
CA ILE A 22 -0.10 -5.47 24.20
C ILE A 22 -1.14 -4.44 23.75
N THR A 23 -1.60 -3.61 24.67
CA THR A 23 -2.61 -2.58 24.38
C THR A 23 -1.99 -1.19 24.27
N SER A 24 -0.84 -0.98 24.89
CA SER A 24 -0.10 0.28 24.91
C SER A 24 1.40 0.05 24.68
N PHE A 25 2.02 0.95 23.92
CA PHE A 25 3.47 0.93 23.67
C PHE A 25 4.28 0.95 24.98
N TYR A 26 3.78 1.63 26.01
CA TYR A 26 4.46 1.75 27.30
C TYR A 26 4.54 0.42 28.08
N GLU A 27 3.75 -0.60 27.71
CA GLU A 27 3.86 -1.95 28.30
C GLU A 27 5.17 -2.66 27.93
N LEU A 28 5.86 -2.18 26.87
CA LEU A 28 7.12 -2.76 26.42
C LEU A 28 8.25 -2.56 27.45
N ASN A 29 8.18 -1.54 28.32
CA ASN A 29 9.24 -1.20 29.28
C ASN A 29 10.64 -1.14 28.64
N ILE A 30 10.72 -0.67 27.38
CA ILE A 30 11.96 -0.50 26.63
C ILE A 30 12.46 0.92 26.84
N ASN A 31 13.76 1.07 27.08
CA ASN A 31 14.37 2.39 27.14
C ASN A 31 14.82 2.82 25.73
N LEU A 32 13.95 3.58 25.06
CA LEU A 32 14.16 4.06 23.68
C LEU A 32 15.46 4.86 23.51
N SER A 33 15.95 5.50 24.58
CA SER A 33 17.14 6.36 24.55
C SER A 33 18.48 5.60 24.67
N MET A 34 18.46 4.37 25.18
CA MET A 34 19.68 3.60 25.50
C MET A 34 19.90 2.41 24.56
N ASP A 35 18.86 1.98 23.86
CA ASP A 35 18.87 0.79 23.04
C ASP A 35 19.10 1.14 21.57
N ASN A 36 20.10 0.53 20.94
CA ASN A 36 20.38 0.69 19.51
C ASN A 36 19.42 -0.17 18.68
N ILE A 37 18.12 0.09 18.80
CA ILE A 37 17.08 -0.73 18.17
C ILE A 37 17.06 -0.45 16.68
N THR A 38 17.37 -1.47 15.89
CA THR A 38 17.32 -1.42 14.43
C THR A 38 16.04 -2.05 13.90
N ARG A 39 15.45 -2.99 14.64
CA ARG A 39 14.20 -3.66 14.25
C ARG A 39 13.24 -3.79 15.42
N LEU A 40 12.02 -3.29 15.22
CA LEU A 40 10.94 -3.36 16.22
C LEU A 40 9.70 -3.98 15.60
N THR A 41 9.32 -5.16 16.10
CA THR A 41 8.12 -5.88 15.67
C THR A 41 7.12 -5.97 16.82
N LEU A 42 5.95 -5.34 16.65
CA LEU A 42 4.83 -5.34 17.58
C LEU A 42 3.55 -5.90 16.92
N SER A 43 3.70 -6.80 15.96
CA SER A 43 2.57 -7.31 15.18
C SER A 43 1.61 -8.20 15.99
N HIS A 44 0.35 -8.31 15.55
CA HIS A 44 -0.68 -9.12 16.21
C HIS A 44 -0.96 -8.69 17.66
N ASN A 45 -0.92 -7.39 17.96
CA ASN A 45 -1.27 -6.86 19.28
C ASN A 45 -2.58 -6.06 19.21
N LYS A 46 -2.85 -5.25 20.23
CA LYS A 46 -4.07 -4.46 20.39
C LYS A 46 -3.75 -2.97 20.50
N LEU A 47 -2.61 -2.53 19.95
CA LEU A 47 -2.19 -1.13 20.00
C LEU A 47 -3.21 -0.25 19.27
N THR A 48 -3.68 0.82 19.92
CA THR A 48 -4.59 1.80 19.32
C THR A 48 -3.88 3.03 18.76
N SER A 49 -2.64 3.26 19.20
CA SER A 49 -1.77 4.35 18.78
C SER A 49 -0.30 3.95 19.05
N ILE A 50 0.62 4.72 18.46
CA ILE A 50 2.04 4.68 18.82
C ILE A 50 2.47 6.07 19.29
N PRO A 51 3.28 6.16 20.36
CA PRO A 51 3.70 7.45 20.92
C PRO A 51 4.72 8.14 20.00
N PRO A 52 4.76 9.49 19.95
CA PRO A 52 5.78 10.24 19.22
C PRO A 52 7.23 9.85 19.57
N GLU A 53 7.46 9.40 20.80
CA GLU A 53 8.74 8.94 21.35
C GLU A 53 9.36 7.78 20.55
N ILE A 54 8.57 7.04 19.76
CA ILE A 54 9.11 6.05 18.82
C ILE A 54 10.14 6.65 17.84
N CYS A 55 10.07 7.97 17.61
CA CYS A 55 10.97 8.70 16.73
C CYS A 55 12.36 8.95 17.37
N GLU A 56 12.53 8.66 18.66
CA GLU A 56 13.83 8.67 19.33
C GLU A 56 14.70 7.47 18.92
N LEU A 57 14.09 6.43 18.34
CA LEU A 57 14.78 5.26 17.78
C LEU A 57 15.46 5.61 16.44
N THR A 58 16.46 6.50 16.49
CA THR A 58 17.13 7.04 15.29
C THR A 58 17.85 5.97 14.46
N SER A 59 18.22 4.83 15.06
CA SER A 59 18.79 3.67 14.39
C SER A 59 17.75 2.73 13.77
N LEU A 60 16.46 2.98 13.95
CA LEU A 60 15.39 2.08 13.50
C LEU A 60 15.38 1.98 11.98
N VAL A 61 15.51 0.74 11.48
CA VAL A 61 15.50 0.38 10.07
C VAL A 61 14.17 -0.27 9.68
N GLU A 62 13.61 -1.10 10.56
CA GLU A 62 12.37 -1.81 10.32
C GLU A 62 11.38 -1.63 11.48
N LEU A 63 10.19 -1.16 11.15
CA LEU A 63 9.07 -1.05 12.08
C LEU A 63 7.89 -1.86 11.56
N ASN A 64 7.52 -2.91 12.30
CA ASN A 64 6.38 -3.76 11.97
C ASN A 64 5.29 -3.66 13.05
N LEU A 65 4.16 -3.08 12.67
CA LEU A 65 2.96 -2.85 13.46
C LEU A 65 1.75 -3.59 12.88
N TRP A 66 1.98 -4.60 12.04
CA TRP A 66 0.92 -5.35 11.35
C TRP A 66 -0.11 -5.92 12.32
N ASN A 67 -1.39 -5.88 11.94
CA ASN A 67 -2.49 -6.45 12.71
C ASN A 67 -2.57 -5.89 14.14
N ASN A 68 -2.88 -4.60 14.23
CA ASN A 68 -3.16 -3.87 15.46
C ASN A 68 -4.49 -3.09 15.29
N GLN A 69 -4.74 -2.10 16.13
CA GLN A 69 -5.94 -1.26 16.09
C GLN A 69 -5.60 0.22 15.92
N ILE A 70 -4.44 0.52 15.30
CA ILE A 70 -3.88 1.86 15.20
C ILE A 70 -4.75 2.73 14.32
N LYS A 71 -5.19 3.87 14.86
CA LYS A 71 -6.01 4.86 14.13
C LYS A 71 -5.20 6.02 13.57
N GLU A 72 -4.07 6.33 14.21
CA GLU A 72 -3.21 7.45 13.83
C GLU A 72 -1.74 7.12 14.06
N LEU A 73 -0.89 7.75 13.24
CA LEU A 73 0.56 7.70 13.36
C LEU A 73 1.07 9.09 13.74
N PRO A 74 2.12 9.20 14.57
CA PRO A 74 2.73 10.49 14.91
C PRO A 74 3.37 11.09 13.66
N TYR A 75 3.26 12.42 13.51
CA TYR A 75 3.79 13.11 12.33
C TYR A 75 5.33 13.05 12.24
N GLN A 76 6.01 12.88 13.37
CA GLN A 76 7.45 12.72 13.46
C GLN A 76 7.93 11.35 12.94
N LEU A 77 7.03 10.37 12.73
CA LEU A 77 7.45 9.05 12.24
C LEU A 77 8.19 9.16 10.90
N SER A 78 7.77 10.10 10.05
CA SER A 78 8.41 10.36 8.76
C SER A 78 9.75 11.08 8.83
N SER A 79 10.23 11.48 10.03
CA SER A 79 11.58 12.03 10.21
C SER A 79 12.62 11.00 10.63
N LEU A 80 12.26 9.72 10.81
CA LEU A 80 13.21 8.67 11.15
C LEU A 80 14.26 8.51 10.02
N PRO A 81 15.55 8.75 10.29
CA PRO A 81 16.55 8.90 9.23
C PRO A 81 16.89 7.57 8.53
N ASN A 82 16.80 6.46 9.27
CA ASN A 82 17.23 5.15 8.82
C ASN A 82 16.08 4.19 8.50
N LEU A 83 14.82 4.61 8.65
CA LEU A 83 13.68 3.71 8.45
C LEU A 83 13.54 3.36 6.97
N ARG A 84 13.66 2.06 6.67
CA ARG A 84 13.58 1.48 5.32
C ARG A 84 12.32 0.67 5.10
N LEU A 85 11.79 0.05 6.16
CA LEU A 85 10.56 -0.73 6.10
C LEU A 85 9.58 -0.24 7.17
N LEU A 86 8.40 0.18 6.73
CA LEU A 86 7.27 0.47 7.60
C LEU A 86 6.09 -0.41 7.21
N ASN A 87 5.71 -1.33 8.10
CA ASN A 87 4.52 -2.13 7.95
C ASN A 87 3.48 -1.71 9.00
N VAL A 88 2.40 -1.10 8.55
CA VAL A 88 1.23 -0.71 9.36
C VAL A 88 -0.06 -1.29 8.76
N GLY A 89 0.06 -2.39 8.03
CA GLY A 89 -1.10 -3.06 7.46
C GLY A 89 -2.01 -3.71 8.51
N MET A 90 -3.26 -3.95 8.15
CA MET A 90 -4.29 -4.51 9.03
C MET A 90 -4.45 -3.68 10.31
N ASN A 91 -4.67 -2.38 10.13
CA ASN A 91 -4.93 -1.41 11.20
C ASN A 91 -6.23 -0.65 10.91
N LYS A 92 -6.43 0.52 11.52
CA LYS A 92 -7.65 1.33 11.40
C LYS A 92 -7.35 2.74 10.88
N LEU A 93 -6.25 2.92 10.14
CA LEU A 93 -5.85 4.22 9.63
C LEU A 93 -6.88 4.72 8.62
N ASP A 94 -7.44 5.90 8.86
CA ASP A 94 -8.32 6.62 7.92
C ASP A 94 -7.66 7.88 7.34
N LYS A 95 -6.52 8.29 7.89
CA LYS A 95 -5.68 9.40 7.44
C LYS A 95 -4.22 9.12 7.74
N LEU A 96 -3.33 9.70 6.94
CA LEU A 96 -1.90 9.78 7.23
C LEU A 96 -1.56 11.18 7.76
N PRO A 97 -0.60 11.31 8.69
CA PRO A 97 -0.26 12.61 9.26
C PRO A 97 0.34 13.55 8.21
N LYS A 98 0.25 14.87 8.46
CA LYS A 98 0.90 15.86 7.61
C LYS A 98 2.40 15.58 7.58
N GLY A 99 3.01 15.64 6.39
CA GLY A 99 4.43 15.36 6.23
C GLY A 99 4.78 13.88 6.11
N PHE A 100 3.81 12.96 6.01
CA PHE A 100 4.09 11.52 5.95
C PHE A 100 5.02 11.11 4.81
N GLY A 101 5.08 11.85 3.69
CA GLY A 101 6.03 11.56 2.60
C GLY A 101 7.46 12.05 2.80
N SER A 102 7.84 12.52 4.00
CA SER A 102 9.17 13.10 4.29
C SER A 102 10.24 12.07 4.69
N PHE A 103 9.97 10.77 4.59
CA PHE A 103 10.93 9.72 4.93
C PHE A 103 12.21 9.83 4.08
N PRO A 104 13.40 9.99 4.70
CA PRO A 104 14.65 10.08 3.95
C PRO A 104 15.04 8.77 3.24
N SER A 105 14.70 7.62 3.83
CA SER A 105 15.28 6.32 3.48
C SER A 105 14.26 5.20 3.22
N ILE A 106 12.95 5.50 3.22
CA ILE A 106 11.92 4.44 3.13
C ILE A 106 11.95 3.72 1.78
N GLU A 107 11.98 2.40 1.80
CA GLU A 107 12.00 1.54 0.61
C GLU A 107 10.72 0.72 0.48
N ILE A 108 10.14 0.30 1.61
CA ILE A 108 8.95 -0.56 1.65
C ILE A 108 7.93 0.07 2.59
N LEU A 109 6.75 0.36 2.06
CA LEU A 109 5.62 0.90 2.81
C LEU A 109 4.40 0.00 2.60
N ASP A 110 3.96 -0.65 3.67
CA ASP A 110 2.76 -1.48 3.68
C ASP A 110 1.65 -0.83 4.53
N LEU A 111 0.59 -0.42 3.84
CA LEU A 111 -0.61 0.22 4.35
C LEU A 111 -1.87 -0.61 4.02
N THR A 112 -1.69 -1.89 3.65
CA THR A 112 -2.79 -2.79 3.23
C THR A 112 -3.80 -2.98 4.36
N TYR A 113 -5.09 -3.20 4.07
CA TYR A 113 -6.13 -3.45 5.08
C TYR A 113 -6.28 -2.30 6.08
N ASN A 114 -6.40 -1.07 5.58
CA ASN A 114 -6.73 0.12 6.34
C ASN A 114 -7.98 0.80 5.75
N ASN A 115 -8.35 1.99 6.23
CA ASN A 115 -9.51 2.76 5.76
C ASN A 115 -9.08 4.01 4.97
N LEU A 116 -7.96 3.91 4.23
CA LEU A 116 -7.40 5.05 3.50
C LEU A 116 -8.15 5.30 2.19
N SER A 117 -8.26 6.57 1.81
CA SER A 117 -8.87 7.03 0.57
C SER A 117 -8.01 8.09 -0.10
N GLY A 118 -8.44 8.63 -1.24
CA GLY A 118 -7.71 9.70 -1.94
C GLY A 118 -7.44 10.94 -1.07
N THR A 119 -8.35 11.29 -0.16
CA THR A 119 -8.18 12.42 0.78
C THR A 119 -7.30 12.10 1.98
N SER A 120 -6.98 10.83 2.20
CA SER A 120 -6.16 10.37 3.34
C SER A 120 -4.67 10.57 3.12
N LEU A 121 -4.23 10.75 1.86
CA LEU A 121 -2.83 10.95 1.49
C LEU A 121 -2.46 12.45 1.59
N PRO A 122 -1.43 12.84 2.36
CA PRO A 122 -0.98 14.23 2.39
C PRO A 122 -0.33 14.62 1.07
N GLY A 123 -0.32 15.91 0.73
CA GLY A 123 0.20 16.40 -0.56
C GLY A 123 1.67 16.05 -0.84
N ASN A 124 2.48 15.78 0.18
CA ASN A 124 3.86 15.35 0.01
C ASN A 124 4.03 13.81 -0.05
N PHE A 125 2.97 13.01 -0.04
CA PHE A 125 3.04 11.55 0.02
C PHE A 125 3.95 10.96 -1.06
N PHE A 126 3.89 11.50 -2.29
CA PHE A 126 4.68 11.00 -3.42
C PHE A 126 6.13 11.53 -3.46
N PHE A 127 6.61 12.20 -2.41
CA PHE A 127 7.98 12.73 -2.35
C PHE A 127 9.01 11.69 -1.87
N MET A 128 8.58 10.49 -1.48
CA MET A 128 9.44 9.37 -1.04
C MET A 128 10.23 8.78 -2.21
N LYS A 129 11.30 9.46 -2.66
CA LYS A 129 12.08 9.07 -3.85
C LYS A 129 12.82 7.73 -3.70
N THR A 130 13.01 7.25 -2.48
CA THR A 130 13.64 5.96 -2.16
C THR A 130 12.68 4.77 -2.26
N LEU A 131 11.36 5.02 -2.32
CA LEU A 131 10.34 3.98 -2.23
C LEU A 131 10.39 3.02 -3.42
N ARG A 132 10.39 1.71 -3.12
CA ARG A 132 10.47 0.60 -4.07
C ARG A 132 9.22 -0.27 -4.05
N ALA A 133 8.55 -0.40 -2.92
CA ALA A 133 7.31 -1.15 -2.80
C ALA A 133 6.26 -0.37 -2.01
N LEU A 134 5.09 -0.20 -2.60
CA LEU A 134 3.94 0.45 -2.01
C LEU A 134 2.74 -0.49 -2.03
N TYR A 135 2.28 -0.88 -0.85
CA TYR A 135 1.09 -1.71 -0.69
C TYR A 135 -0.04 -0.90 -0.06
N LEU A 136 -1.12 -0.74 -0.83
CA LEU A 136 -2.35 -0.02 -0.47
C LEU A 136 -3.58 -0.91 -0.73
N GLY A 137 -3.39 -2.23 -0.79
CA GLY A 137 -4.48 -3.17 -1.06
C GLY A 137 -5.53 -3.14 0.06
N ASP A 138 -6.78 -3.43 -0.28
CA ASP A 138 -7.90 -3.39 0.65
C ASP A 138 -7.92 -2.07 1.44
N ASN A 139 -8.18 -0.98 0.72
CA ASN A 139 -8.44 0.38 1.19
C ASN A 139 -9.70 0.92 0.48
N ASP A 140 -9.94 2.22 0.48
CA ASP A 140 -11.14 2.88 -0.06
C ASP A 140 -10.80 3.88 -1.17
N PHE A 141 -9.75 3.60 -1.95
CA PHE A 141 -9.37 4.45 -3.09
C PHE A 141 -10.37 4.30 -4.25
N GLU A 142 -10.97 5.39 -4.70
CA GLU A 142 -11.80 5.45 -5.92
C GLU A 142 -11.05 5.99 -7.13
N THR A 143 -10.13 6.91 -6.88
CA THR A 143 -9.17 7.43 -7.86
C THR A 143 -7.80 7.41 -7.21
N PHE A 144 -6.77 7.53 -8.05
CA PHE A 144 -5.39 7.63 -7.57
C PHE A 144 -4.71 8.86 -8.16
N PRO A 145 -3.96 9.66 -7.37
CA PRO A 145 -3.35 10.89 -7.85
C PRO A 145 -2.33 10.66 -8.98
N ALA A 146 -2.30 11.60 -9.93
CA ALA A 146 -1.32 11.61 -11.02
C ALA A 146 0.14 11.69 -10.52
N ASP A 147 0.35 12.28 -9.34
CA ASP A 147 1.65 12.40 -8.68
C ASP A 147 2.31 11.05 -8.34
N ILE A 148 1.62 9.92 -8.53
CA ILE A 148 2.22 8.58 -8.45
C ILE A 148 3.48 8.46 -9.32
N CYS A 149 3.57 9.19 -10.44
CA CYS A 149 4.78 9.21 -11.28
C CYS A 149 6.04 9.75 -10.57
N GLU A 150 5.87 10.50 -9.48
CA GLU A 150 6.98 11.03 -8.68
C GLU A 150 7.75 9.93 -7.94
N LEU A 151 7.14 8.75 -7.74
CA LEU A 151 7.78 7.57 -7.15
C LEU A 151 8.61 6.81 -8.18
N SER A 152 9.60 7.48 -8.79
CA SER A 152 10.37 6.97 -9.93
C SER A 152 11.19 5.70 -9.67
N ASN A 153 11.40 5.32 -8.42
CA ASN A 153 12.07 4.08 -8.01
C ASN A 153 11.13 2.91 -7.70
N LEU A 154 9.81 3.12 -7.82
CA LEU A 154 8.80 2.12 -7.49
C LEU A 154 8.89 0.90 -8.41
N GLN A 155 8.90 -0.28 -7.80
CA GLN A 155 8.99 -1.59 -8.44
C GLN A 155 7.73 -2.42 -8.18
N VAL A 156 7.08 -2.24 -7.03
CA VAL A 156 5.85 -2.93 -6.66
C VAL A 156 4.79 -1.90 -6.29
N LEU A 157 3.65 -1.95 -6.97
CA LEU A 157 2.46 -1.18 -6.64
C LEU A 157 1.27 -2.13 -6.47
N CYS A 158 0.75 -2.20 -5.25
CA CYS A 158 -0.42 -3.02 -4.94
C CYS A 158 -1.60 -2.12 -4.53
N LEU A 159 -2.64 -2.12 -5.36
CA LEU A 159 -3.90 -1.39 -5.22
C LEU A 159 -5.11 -2.32 -5.26
N ARG A 160 -4.90 -3.63 -5.04
CA ARG A 160 -5.98 -4.64 -5.08
C ARG A 160 -7.10 -4.33 -4.09
N GLU A 161 -8.32 -4.82 -4.35
CA GLU A 161 -9.46 -4.73 -3.42
C GLU A 161 -9.77 -3.29 -2.97
N ASN A 162 -9.56 -2.31 -3.85
CA ASN A 162 -10.00 -0.93 -3.65
C ASN A 162 -11.34 -0.70 -4.40
N ASP A 163 -11.74 0.56 -4.55
CA ASP A 163 -12.94 0.93 -5.31
C ASP A 163 -12.56 1.72 -6.58
N LEU A 164 -11.35 1.49 -7.13
CA LEU A 164 -10.81 2.29 -8.23
C LEU A 164 -11.70 2.20 -9.46
N VAL A 165 -12.12 3.36 -9.98
CA VAL A 165 -12.90 3.45 -11.23
C VAL A 165 -12.04 3.83 -12.42
N GLU A 166 -10.89 4.44 -12.16
CA GLU A 166 -9.88 4.81 -13.15
C GLU A 166 -8.47 4.74 -12.53
N LEU A 167 -7.46 4.67 -13.41
CA LEU A 167 -6.06 4.87 -13.06
C LEU A 167 -5.53 6.10 -13.80
N PRO A 168 -4.64 6.90 -13.19
CA PRO A 168 -4.01 8.01 -13.87
C PRO A 168 -3.06 7.50 -14.97
N PRO A 169 -3.08 8.06 -16.20
CA PRO A 169 -2.14 7.70 -17.27
C PRO A 169 -0.66 7.81 -16.86
N GLN A 170 -0.35 8.68 -15.90
CA GLN A 170 0.98 8.92 -15.32
C GLN A 170 1.60 7.67 -14.70
N ILE A 171 0.81 6.65 -14.36
CA ILE A 171 1.35 5.35 -13.91
C ILE A 171 2.34 4.74 -14.92
N ALA A 172 2.19 5.04 -16.22
CA ALA A 172 3.08 4.59 -17.28
C ALA A 172 4.50 5.20 -17.20
N GLN A 173 4.70 6.23 -16.38
CA GLN A 173 6.00 6.85 -16.14
C GLN A 173 6.83 6.08 -15.11
N LEU A 174 6.24 5.11 -14.40
CA LEU A 174 6.95 4.23 -13.47
C LEU A 174 7.78 3.18 -14.22
N ARG A 175 8.86 3.61 -14.88
CA ARG A 175 9.69 2.76 -15.75
C ARG A 175 10.38 1.59 -15.02
N LYS A 176 10.46 1.64 -13.69
CA LYS A 176 11.03 0.58 -12.84
C LYS A 176 9.98 -0.39 -12.30
N LEU A 177 8.69 -0.16 -12.59
CA LEU A 177 7.60 -0.99 -12.09
C LEU A 177 7.72 -2.41 -12.68
N LYS A 178 7.67 -3.39 -11.79
CA LYS A 178 7.75 -4.81 -12.10
C LYS A 178 6.47 -5.53 -11.75
N GLU A 179 5.78 -5.06 -10.71
CA GLU A 179 4.56 -5.65 -10.21
C GLU A 179 3.46 -4.61 -10.08
N LEU A 180 2.34 -4.88 -10.74
CA LEU A 180 1.12 -4.08 -10.65
C LEU A 180 -0.05 -4.99 -10.28
N HIS A 181 -0.61 -4.74 -9.10
CA HIS A 181 -1.77 -5.48 -8.59
C HIS A 181 -2.97 -4.53 -8.49
N ILE A 182 -3.94 -4.67 -9.38
CA ILE A 182 -5.16 -3.83 -9.45
C ILE A 182 -6.45 -4.67 -9.49
N GLN A 183 -6.35 -5.96 -9.16
CA GLN A 183 -7.49 -6.86 -9.10
C GLN A 183 -8.50 -6.47 -8.01
N GLY A 184 -9.78 -6.80 -8.21
CA GLY A 184 -10.81 -6.52 -7.20
C GLY A 184 -11.19 -5.04 -7.10
N ASN A 185 -11.12 -4.30 -8.21
CA ASN A 185 -11.51 -2.89 -8.30
C ASN A 185 -12.78 -2.73 -9.16
N ARG A 186 -13.12 -1.50 -9.53
CA ARG A 186 -14.28 -1.15 -10.37
C ARG A 186 -13.88 -0.64 -11.75
N LEU A 187 -12.71 -1.07 -12.23
CA LEU A 187 -12.16 -0.64 -13.52
C LEU A 187 -12.95 -1.28 -14.66
N GLN A 188 -13.59 -0.46 -15.50
CA GLN A 188 -14.18 -0.91 -16.76
C GLN A 188 -13.18 -0.86 -17.92
N VAL A 189 -12.25 0.10 -17.83
CA VAL A 189 -11.19 0.38 -18.80
C VAL A 189 -9.92 0.79 -18.07
N ILE A 190 -8.83 0.93 -18.81
CA ILE A 190 -7.52 1.31 -18.28
C ILE A 190 -6.80 2.26 -19.26
N PRO A 191 -6.02 3.26 -18.79
CA PRO A 191 -5.29 4.14 -19.70
C PRO A 191 -4.38 3.33 -20.65
N PRO A 192 -4.45 3.58 -21.98
CA PRO A 192 -3.64 2.85 -22.96
C PRO A 192 -2.13 3.04 -22.75
N GLU A 193 -1.72 4.09 -22.05
CA GLU A 193 -0.33 4.36 -21.68
C GLU A 193 0.28 3.23 -20.83
N ILE A 194 -0.52 2.44 -20.10
CA ILE A 194 -0.03 1.26 -19.38
C ILE A 194 0.66 0.27 -20.30
N GLY A 195 0.29 0.23 -21.58
CA GLY A 195 0.97 -0.56 -22.60
C GLY A 195 2.47 -0.28 -22.74
N ALA A 196 2.95 0.89 -22.28
CA ALA A 196 4.35 1.27 -22.28
C ALA A 196 5.17 0.68 -21.11
N LEU A 197 4.53 -0.02 -20.16
CA LEU A 197 5.20 -0.70 -19.05
C LEU A 197 5.54 -2.16 -19.43
N ASP A 198 6.75 -2.59 -19.10
CA ASP A 198 7.19 -3.98 -19.24
C ASP A 198 6.71 -4.82 -18.04
N LEU A 199 5.47 -5.30 -18.10
CA LEU A 199 4.80 -6.08 -17.05
C LEU A 199 4.60 -7.57 -17.41
N LEU A 200 5.16 -8.03 -18.53
CA LEU A 200 4.99 -9.40 -19.03
C LEU A 200 6.29 -10.22 -19.05
N GLY A 201 7.44 -9.60 -18.76
CA GLY A 201 8.74 -10.26 -18.71
C GLY A 201 8.92 -11.19 -17.51
N GLU A 202 10.09 -11.82 -17.43
CA GLU A 202 10.47 -12.64 -16.28
C GLU A 202 10.52 -11.80 -15.00
N LYS A 203 10.04 -12.37 -13.88
CA LYS A 203 9.94 -11.67 -12.58
C LYS A 203 9.09 -10.40 -12.65
N ARG A 204 8.06 -10.39 -13.51
CA ARG A 204 7.00 -9.37 -13.57
C ARG A 204 5.68 -9.98 -13.15
N VAL A 205 4.83 -9.18 -12.54
CA VAL A 205 3.50 -9.60 -12.11
C VAL A 205 2.48 -8.54 -12.52
N LEU A 206 1.47 -8.97 -13.26
CA LEU A 206 0.30 -8.16 -13.57
C LEU A 206 -0.94 -8.89 -13.05
N ARG A 207 -1.69 -8.27 -12.15
CA ARG A 207 -2.98 -8.78 -11.65
C ARG A 207 -4.05 -7.75 -11.98
N VAL A 208 -4.98 -8.14 -12.85
CA VAL A 208 -6.05 -7.27 -13.37
C VAL A 208 -7.42 -7.94 -13.28
N GLU A 209 -7.48 -9.17 -12.79
CA GLU A 209 -8.70 -9.94 -12.62
C GLU A 209 -9.71 -9.27 -11.68
N SER A 210 -10.92 -9.81 -11.60
CA SER A 210 -11.96 -9.32 -10.66
C SER A 210 -12.26 -7.82 -10.80
N ASN A 211 -12.27 -7.32 -12.04
CA ASN A 211 -12.73 -5.98 -12.39
C ASN A 211 -13.89 -6.11 -13.40
N PRO A 212 -14.85 -5.18 -13.41
CA PRO A 212 -15.96 -5.15 -14.35
C PRO A 212 -15.53 -4.66 -15.74
N TRP A 213 -14.49 -5.25 -16.31
CA TRP A 213 -13.96 -4.92 -17.62
C TRP A 213 -15.05 -4.95 -18.70
N ILE A 214 -14.96 -4.01 -19.65
CA ILE A 214 -15.76 -4.07 -20.88
C ILE A 214 -15.53 -5.39 -21.61
N GLU A 215 -16.52 -5.79 -22.41
CA GLU A 215 -16.57 -7.10 -23.05
C GLU A 215 -15.31 -7.41 -23.89
N SER A 216 -14.77 -6.41 -24.60
CA SER A 216 -13.56 -6.59 -25.40
C SER A 216 -12.30 -6.87 -24.56
N ILE A 217 -12.11 -6.16 -23.45
CA ILE A 217 -11.01 -6.41 -22.50
C ILE A 217 -11.18 -7.78 -21.83
N ARG A 218 -12.41 -8.11 -21.41
CA ARG A 218 -12.74 -9.41 -20.82
C ARG A 218 -12.41 -10.55 -21.80
N ASN A 219 -12.81 -10.43 -23.05
CA ASN A 219 -12.50 -11.42 -24.07
C ASN A 219 -10.99 -11.55 -24.29
N ALA A 220 -10.24 -10.45 -24.33
CA ALA A 220 -8.78 -10.49 -24.43
C ALA A 220 -8.13 -11.24 -23.24
N LEU A 221 -8.65 -11.05 -22.02
CA LEU A 221 -8.21 -11.76 -20.82
C LEU A 221 -8.55 -13.26 -20.86
N ILE A 222 -9.76 -13.63 -21.26
CA ILE A 222 -10.19 -15.04 -21.34
C ILE A 222 -9.33 -15.83 -22.33
N HIS A 223 -9.07 -15.26 -23.50
CA HIS A 223 -8.40 -15.99 -24.58
C HIS A 223 -6.86 -15.94 -24.48
N GLY A 224 -6.28 -14.88 -23.90
CA GLY A 224 -4.84 -14.67 -23.90
C GLY A 224 -4.22 -14.32 -22.55
N GLY A 225 -5.00 -14.34 -21.45
CA GLY A 225 -4.55 -13.89 -20.13
C GLY A 225 -3.98 -12.48 -20.17
N ASN A 226 -2.93 -12.23 -19.38
CA ASN A 226 -2.25 -10.94 -19.35
C ASN A 226 -1.60 -10.55 -20.70
N LYS A 227 -1.17 -11.53 -21.50
CA LYS A 227 -0.61 -11.26 -22.84
C LYS A 227 -1.69 -10.75 -23.79
N GLY A 228 -2.84 -11.42 -23.81
CA GLY A 228 -4.01 -11.01 -24.60
C GLY A 228 -4.51 -9.63 -24.17
N PHE A 229 -4.63 -9.40 -22.86
CA PHE A 229 -4.96 -8.10 -22.29
C PHE A 229 -4.02 -7.00 -22.82
N MET A 230 -2.70 -7.13 -22.60
CA MET A 230 -1.75 -6.10 -23.04
C MET A 230 -1.72 -5.93 -24.56
N SER A 231 -1.91 -7.01 -25.33
CA SER A 231 -2.01 -6.92 -26.79
C SER A 231 -3.22 -6.09 -27.22
N TYR A 232 -4.37 -6.26 -26.55
CA TYR A 232 -5.56 -5.48 -26.83
C TYR A 232 -5.41 -4.02 -26.39
N ILE A 233 -4.89 -3.77 -25.19
CA ILE A 233 -4.63 -2.40 -24.68
C ILE A 233 -3.67 -1.63 -25.60
N ASN A 234 -2.68 -2.31 -26.20
CA ASN A 234 -1.75 -1.71 -27.14
C ASN A 234 -2.31 -1.51 -28.56
N SER A 235 -3.51 -2.01 -28.85
CA SER A 235 -4.11 -1.91 -30.18
C SER A 235 -4.64 -0.50 -30.47
N GLU A 236 -4.59 -0.10 -31.74
CA GLU A 236 -5.14 1.18 -32.19
C GLU A 236 -6.65 1.25 -31.94
N ASN A 237 -7.37 0.14 -32.12
CA ASN A 237 -8.79 0.04 -31.83
C ASN A 237 -9.11 0.40 -30.37
N TYR A 238 -8.31 -0.07 -29.43
CA TYR A 238 -8.50 0.27 -28.02
C TYR A 238 -8.21 1.75 -27.75
N ARG A 239 -7.14 2.33 -28.34
CA ARG A 239 -6.81 3.76 -28.20
C ARG A 239 -7.90 4.66 -28.77
N GLN A 240 -8.46 4.31 -29.93
CA GLN A 240 -9.57 5.03 -30.53
C GLN A 240 -10.82 4.93 -29.65
N PHE A 241 -11.14 3.73 -29.15
CA PHE A 241 -12.23 3.54 -28.20
C PHE A 241 -12.06 4.40 -26.95
N TYR A 242 -10.88 4.34 -26.31
CA TYR A 242 -10.58 5.07 -25.07
C TYR A 242 -10.65 6.59 -25.26
N SER A 243 -10.24 7.12 -26.42
CA SER A 243 -10.26 8.56 -26.68
C SER A 243 -11.63 9.11 -27.09
N THR A 244 -12.46 8.32 -27.78
CA THR A 244 -13.68 8.82 -28.42
C THR A 244 -14.98 8.29 -27.82
N GLN A 245 -14.93 7.15 -27.14
CA GLN A 245 -16.12 6.42 -26.69
C GLN A 245 -16.15 6.19 -25.18
N LEU A 246 -15.19 6.71 -24.42
CA LEU A 246 -15.20 6.57 -22.96
C LEU A 246 -16.47 7.13 -22.31
N SER A 247 -16.98 8.26 -22.83
CA SER A 247 -18.23 8.89 -22.38
C SER A 247 -19.49 8.09 -22.68
N THR A 248 -19.39 7.06 -23.54
CA THR A 248 -20.51 6.16 -23.86
C THR A 248 -20.67 5.02 -22.85
N LEU A 249 -19.63 4.78 -22.03
CA LEU A 249 -19.78 3.89 -20.89
C LEU A 249 -20.81 4.49 -19.95
N GLY A 250 -21.70 3.65 -19.43
CA GLY A 250 -22.60 4.07 -18.36
C GLY A 250 -21.83 4.58 -17.14
N GLY A 251 -22.56 5.07 -16.14
CA GLY A 251 -21.96 5.49 -14.87
C GLY A 251 -21.08 4.42 -14.23
N PHE A 252 -20.26 4.82 -13.26
CA PHE A 252 -19.35 3.89 -12.59
C PHE A 252 -20.10 2.75 -11.89
N PRO A 253 -19.54 1.53 -11.88
CA PRO A 253 -20.08 0.41 -11.12
C PRO A 253 -20.26 0.81 -9.64
N PRO A 254 -21.30 0.30 -8.95
CA PRO A 254 -21.53 0.64 -7.54
C PRO A 254 -20.33 0.25 -6.68
N LYS A 255 -20.13 0.97 -5.57
CA LYS A 255 -19.08 0.66 -4.59
C LYS A 255 -19.28 -0.73 -4.01
N GLN A 256 -18.18 -1.39 -3.69
CA GLN A 256 -18.25 -2.64 -2.94
C GLN A 256 -18.75 -2.36 -1.51
N ASN A 257 -19.55 -3.26 -0.94
CA ASN A 257 -19.90 -3.15 0.47
C ASN A 257 -18.68 -3.57 1.31
N LYS A 258 -18.07 -2.59 1.96
CA LYS A 258 -16.89 -2.76 2.82
C LYS A 258 -17.21 -2.63 4.31
N ASP A 259 -18.47 -2.71 4.73
CA ASP A 259 -18.86 -2.56 6.14
C ASP A 259 -18.29 -3.68 7.02
N LYS A 260 -18.10 -4.87 6.44
CA LYS A 260 -17.53 -6.05 7.12
C LYS A 260 -16.01 -6.14 7.06
N LYS A 261 -15.34 -5.11 6.55
CA LYS A 261 -13.88 -5.06 6.45
C LYS A 261 -13.24 -5.16 7.84
N ILE A 262 -12.16 -5.93 7.95
CA ILE A 262 -11.50 -6.21 9.23
C ILE A 262 -11.06 -4.93 9.95
N SER A 263 -10.63 -3.90 9.21
CA SER A 263 -10.25 -2.58 9.77
C SER A 263 -11.43 -1.80 10.36
N ARG A 264 -12.68 -2.10 9.96
CA ARG A 264 -13.90 -1.40 10.40
C ARG A 264 -14.65 -2.18 11.48
N VAL A 265 -14.59 -3.51 11.43
CA VAL A 265 -15.21 -4.37 12.43
C VAL A 265 -14.28 -4.48 13.66
N GLY A 266 -14.85 -4.48 14.87
CA GLY A 266 -14.07 -4.80 16.08
C GLY A 266 -13.49 -6.21 15.97
N ALA A 267 -12.29 -6.43 16.53
CA ALA A 267 -11.54 -7.69 16.40
C ALA A 267 -12.46 -8.92 16.43
N ILE A 268 -12.54 -9.64 15.30
CA ILE A 268 -13.16 -10.95 15.27
C ILE A 268 -12.40 -11.77 16.28
N LYS A 269 -13.07 -12.24 17.34
CA LYS A 269 -12.51 -13.22 18.26
C LYS A 269 -12.02 -14.37 17.39
N ALA A 270 -10.72 -14.60 17.35
CA ALA A 270 -10.19 -15.85 16.84
C ALA A 270 -10.87 -16.97 17.65
N CYS A 271 -11.63 -17.83 16.97
CA CYS A 271 -12.08 -19.10 17.54
C CYS A 271 -10.90 -20.06 17.63
#